data_AF-A0A1Y1VG37-F1
#
_entry.id   AF-A0A1Y1VG37-F1
#
_cell.length_a   1.000
_cell.length_b   1.000
_cell.length_c   1.000
_cell.angle_alpha   90.00
_cell.angle_beta   90.00
_cell.angle_gamma   90.00
#
_symmetry.space_group_name_H-M   'P 1'
#
loop_
_entity.id
_entity.type
_entity.pdbx_description
1 polymer ?
#
loop_
_entity_poly.entity_id
_entity_poly.type
_entity_poly.pdbx_seq_one_letter_code
_entity_poly.pdbx_strand_id
1 'polypeptide(L)'
;MNTTSANLESEFENAVNAVRNAFNNKITEKDSEVILLRNELIQKQNEIKEYAQKITQLESYIYKCDKKMNEMAKVIAKLSNFKKNVLQSFGEEDIEEYKTKYISKNKDDFIKQSELNSNKDSLSPLKSNSNVSSTSTLLFNKYDLDDFNDFNGKCYTKKEALKKTYDSPIPKEHPPETIDGRDFFKLARSKLSYDQFTSLLSNVKAYNNRDQGKGKTLENIEIIFGETHHDLYKQFEKLLRIY
;
A
#
# COMPACT_ATOMS: atom_id res chain seq x y z
N MET A 1 68.27 -35.00 45.29
CA MET A 1 67.24 -35.56 44.39
C MET A 1 65.81 -35.07 44.70
N ASN A 2 65.51 -34.45 45.86
CA ASN A 2 64.14 -34.03 46.20
C ASN A 2 63.61 -32.75 45.51
N THR A 3 64.48 -31.89 44.99
CA THR A 3 64.08 -30.57 44.45
C THR A 3 63.35 -30.65 43.11
N THR A 4 63.70 -31.62 42.26
CA THR A 4 63.08 -31.80 40.94
C THR A 4 61.63 -32.28 41.05
N SER A 5 61.34 -33.17 42.01
CA SER A 5 59.98 -33.69 42.23
C SER A 5 59.03 -32.62 42.77
N ALA A 6 59.49 -31.77 43.69
CA ALA A 6 58.69 -30.67 44.22
C ALA A 6 58.37 -29.59 43.16
N ASN A 7 59.29 -29.38 42.20
CA ASN A 7 59.08 -28.44 41.10
C ASN A 7 58.01 -28.93 40.12
N LEU A 8 58.04 -30.22 39.76
CA LEU A 8 57.04 -30.84 38.88
C LEU A 8 55.63 -30.83 39.50
N GLU A 9 55.52 -31.06 40.81
CA GLU A 9 54.24 -30.97 41.52
C GLU A 9 53.67 -29.55 41.49
N SER A 10 54.52 -28.54 41.72
CA SER A 10 54.10 -27.13 41.62
C SER A 10 53.67 -26.75 40.20
N GLU A 11 54.37 -27.25 39.18
CA GLU A 11 54.03 -26.99 37.78
C GLU A 11 52.70 -27.63 37.38
N PHE A 12 52.45 -28.87 37.86
CA PHE A 12 51.17 -29.54 37.69
C PHE A 12 50.03 -28.80 38.37
N GLU A 13 50.20 -28.38 39.63
CA GLU A 13 49.18 -27.58 40.34
C GLU A 13 48.92 -26.23 39.64
N ASN A 14 49.95 -25.57 39.13
CA ASN A 14 49.78 -24.35 38.35
C ASN A 14 48.98 -24.61 37.06
N ALA A 15 49.22 -25.72 36.37
CA ALA A 15 48.47 -26.10 35.18
C ALA A 15 47.00 -26.43 35.50
N VAL A 16 46.73 -27.19 36.57
CA VAL A 16 45.37 -27.50 37.03
C VAL A 16 44.61 -26.23 37.43
N ASN A 17 45.27 -25.32 38.15
CA ASN A 17 44.68 -24.04 38.53
C ASN A 17 44.42 -23.15 37.31
N ALA A 18 45.32 -23.14 36.31
CA ALA A 18 45.10 -22.41 35.06
C ALA A 18 43.86 -22.93 34.31
N VAL A 19 43.69 -24.25 34.20
CA VAL A 19 42.51 -24.86 33.57
C VAL A 19 41.23 -24.53 34.33
N ARG A 20 41.26 -24.65 35.67
CA ARG A 20 40.12 -24.31 36.54
C ARG A 20 39.71 -22.85 36.38
N ASN A 21 40.67 -21.94 36.38
CA ASN A 21 40.43 -20.50 36.21
C ASN A 21 39.88 -20.19 34.81
N ALA A 22 40.44 -20.80 33.75
CA ALA A 22 39.93 -20.63 32.39
C ALA A 22 38.47 -21.11 32.26
N PHE A 23 38.14 -22.24 32.89
CA PHE A 23 36.77 -22.78 32.89
C PHE A 23 35.81 -21.88 33.68
N ASN A 24 36.21 -21.44 34.88
CA ASN A 24 35.42 -20.52 35.69
C ASN A 24 35.16 -19.20 34.96
N ASN A 25 36.17 -18.63 34.31
CA ASN A 25 36.01 -17.40 33.51
C ASN A 25 34.99 -17.60 32.39
N LYS A 26 35.05 -18.73 31.69
CA LYS A 26 34.09 -19.05 30.63
C LYS A 26 32.67 -19.25 31.14
N ILE A 27 32.50 -19.85 32.33
CA ILE A 27 31.21 -19.93 33.01
C ILE A 27 30.70 -18.53 33.30
N THR A 28 31.51 -17.67 33.93
CA THR A 28 31.09 -16.31 34.30
C THR A 28 30.72 -15.46 33.10
N GLU A 29 31.46 -15.60 31.98
CA GLU A 29 31.15 -14.92 30.73
C GLU A 29 29.80 -15.39 30.19
N LYS A 30 29.56 -16.71 30.16
CA LYS A 30 28.29 -17.27 29.71
C LYS A 30 27.12 -16.89 30.63
N ASP A 31 27.32 -16.85 31.93
CA ASP A 31 26.31 -16.39 32.88
C ASP A 31 25.98 -14.90 32.65
N SER A 32 26.98 -14.07 32.36
CA SER A 32 26.77 -12.66 32.02
C SER A 32 25.99 -12.49 30.71
N GLU A 33 26.29 -13.30 29.69
CA GLU A 33 25.57 -13.33 28.40
C GLU A 33 24.10 -13.72 28.61
N VAL A 34 23.84 -14.74 29.43
CA VAL A 34 22.47 -15.16 29.78
C VAL A 34 21.69 -14.06 30.48
N ILE A 35 22.34 -13.30 31.38
CA ILE A 35 21.70 -12.15 32.05
C ILE A 35 21.33 -11.06 31.04
N LEU A 36 22.24 -10.71 30.13
CA LEU A 36 22.00 -9.71 29.09
C LEU A 36 20.84 -10.12 28.18
N LEU A 37 20.85 -11.37 27.69
CA LEU A 37 19.78 -11.90 26.84
C LEU A 37 18.43 -11.93 27.56
N ARG A 38 18.40 -12.25 28.86
CA ARG A 38 17.17 -12.19 29.67
C ARG A 38 16.64 -10.77 29.78
N ASN A 39 17.52 -9.78 29.99
CA ASN A 39 17.11 -8.38 30.08
C ASN A 39 16.56 -7.87 28.74
N GLU A 40 17.21 -8.22 27.62
CA GLU A 40 16.71 -7.88 26.28
C GLU A 40 15.36 -8.55 25.99
N LEU A 41 15.20 -9.82 26.36
CA LEU A 41 13.92 -10.53 26.23
C LEU A 41 12.80 -9.83 27.02
N ILE A 42 13.08 -9.40 28.25
CA ILE A 42 12.11 -8.65 29.07
C ILE A 42 11.76 -7.30 28.42
N GLN A 43 12.74 -6.58 27.88
CA GLN A 43 12.51 -5.33 27.18
C GLN A 43 11.61 -5.54 25.96
N LYS A 44 11.89 -6.55 25.14
CA LYS A 44 11.07 -6.88 23.97
C LYS A 44 9.66 -7.32 24.36
N GLN A 45 9.53 -8.05 25.47
CA GLN A 45 8.22 -8.44 26.01
C GLN A 45 7.39 -7.22 26.43
N ASN A 46 8.03 -6.19 26.99
CA ASN A 46 7.35 -4.94 27.36
C ASN A 46 6.94 -4.14 26.11
N GLU A 47 7.82 -4.01 25.11
CA GLU A 47 7.49 -3.37 23.83
C GLU A 47 6.28 -4.05 23.17
N ILE A 48 6.28 -5.40 23.11
CA ILE A 48 5.16 -6.18 22.58
C ILE A 48 3.86 -5.87 23.32
N LYS A 49 3.91 -5.76 24.65
CA LYS A 49 2.74 -5.45 25.48
C LYS A 49 2.20 -4.04 25.18
N GLU A 50 3.08 -3.06 25.03
CA GLU A 50 2.68 -1.69 24.68
C GLU A 50 2.04 -1.61 23.30
N TYR A 51 2.65 -2.27 22.30
CA TYR A 51 2.08 -2.32 20.96
C TYR A 51 0.73 -3.04 20.93
N ALA A 52 0.58 -4.16 21.66
CA ALA A 52 -0.69 -4.87 21.78
C ALA A 52 -1.80 -3.97 22.37
N GLN A 53 -1.49 -3.21 23.43
CA GLN A 53 -2.42 -2.24 24.00
C GLN A 53 -2.81 -1.14 23.00
N LYS A 54 -1.83 -0.65 22.23
CA LYS A 54 -2.09 0.37 21.20
C LYS A 54 -3.00 -0.14 20.10
N ILE A 55 -2.81 -1.39 19.66
CA ILE A 55 -3.66 -2.06 18.68
C ILE A 55 -5.10 -2.11 19.21
N THR A 56 -5.31 -2.61 20.43
CA THR A 56 -6.66 -2.67 21.04
C THR A 56 -7.33 -1.29 21.11
N GLN A 57 -6.58 -0.23 21.44
CA GLN A 57 -7.13 1.13 21.45
C GLN A 57 -7.56 1.58 20.05
N LEU A 58 -6.72 1.36 19.03
CA LEU A 58 -7.03 1.74 17.65
C LEU A 58 -8.22 0.97 17.10
N GLU A 59 -8.33 -0.32 17.39
CA GLU A 59 -9.50 -1.13 17.04
C GLU A 59 -10.79 -0.57 17.65
N SER A 60 -10.75 -0.13 18.91
CA SER A 60 -11.90 0.54 19.55
C SER A 60 -12.28 1.85 18.86
N TYR A 61 -11.29 2.64 18.42
CA TYR A 61 -11.55 3.88 17.67
C TYR A 61 -12.17 3.60 16.30
N ILE A 62 -11.64 2.62 15.55
CA ILE A 62 -12.18 2.21 14.26
C ILE A 62 -13.63 1.77 14.42
N TYR A 63 -13.92 0.91 15.41
CA TYR A 63 -15.28 0.46 15.69
C TYR A 63 -16.26 1.61 15.97
N LYS A 64 -15.83 2.63 16.74
CA LYS A 64 -16.66 3.82 17.01
C LYS A 64 -16.89 4.65 15.75
N CYS A 65 -15.86 4.82 14.93
CA CYS A 65 -15.95 5.54 13.66
C CYS A 65 -16.89 4.83 12.69
N ASP A 66 -16.77 3.50 12.54
CA ASP A 66 -17.64 2.70 11.67
C ASP A 66 -19.10 2.76 12.12
N LYS A 67 -19.34 2.68 13.43
CA LYS A 67 -20.69 2.86 13.98
C LYS A 67 -21.26 4.24 13.60
N LYS A 68 -20.48 5.31 13.75
CA LYS A 68 -20.92 6.67 13.39
C LYS A 68 -21.15 6.81 11.88
N MET A 69 -20.28 6.22 11.06
CA MET A 69 -20.41 6.20 9.61
C MET A 69 -21.71 5.51 9.19
N ASN A 70 -22.02 4.35 9.78
CA ASN A 70 -23.26 3.62 9.51
C ASN A 70 -24.51 4.42 9.88
N GLU A 71 -24.49 5.13 11.02
CA GLU A 71 -25.61 6.01 11.39
C GLU A 71 -25.76 7.18 10.42
N MET A 72 -24.65 7.81 10.00
CA MET A 72 -24.69 8.88 9.00
C MET A 72 -25.19 8.37 7.64
N ALA A 73 -24.75 7.19 7.20
CA ALA A 73 -25.21 6.57 5.97
C ALA A 73 -26.73 6.35 5.95
N LYS A 74 -27.31 5.91 7.08
CA LYS A 74 -28.78 5.81 7.23
C LYS A 74 -29.47 7.17 7.09
N VAL A 75 -28.90 8.23 7.68
CA VAL A 75 -29.45 9.60 7.55
C VAL A 75 -29.37 10.08 6.11
N ILE A 76 -28.23 9.87 5.43
CA ILE A 76 -28.06 10.22 4.01
C ILE A 76 -29.08 9.49 3.14
N ALA A 77 -29.30 8.19 3.35
CA ALA A 77 -30.30 7.42 2.63
C ALA A 77 -31.72 7.98 2.83
N LYS A 78 -32.07 8.33 4.08
CA LYS A 78 -33.36 8.98 4.39
C LYS A 78 -33.51 10.33 3.70
N LEU A 79 -32.48 11.16 3.72
CA LEU A 79 -32.48 12.47 3.05
C LEU A 79 -32.56 12.33 1.52
N SER A 80 -31.88 11.34 0.95
CA SER A 80 -31.95 11.02 -0.48
C SER A 80 -33.37 10.63 -0.89
N ASN A 81 -34.00 9.74 -0.13
CA ASN A 81 -35.40 9.34 -0.36
C ASN A 81 -36.36 10.52 -0.19
N PHE A 82 -36.17 11.34 0.85
CA PHE A 82 -36.97 12.55 1.05
C PHE A 82 -36.84 13.49 -0.15
N LYS A 83 -35.62 13.78 -0.61
CA LYS A 83 -35.37 14.61 -1.80
C LYS A 83 -36.08 14.04 -3.02
N LYS A 84 -35.97 12.72 -3.27
CA LYS A 84 -36.65 12.06 -4.40
C LYS A 84 -38.15 12.26 -4.33
N ASN A 85 -38.76 12.01 -3.17
CA ASN A 85 -40.20 12.16 -2.97
C ASN A 85 -40.65 13.61 -3.17
N VAL A 86 -39.90 14.58 -2.64
CA VAL A 86 -40.18 16.01 -2.82
C VAL A 86 -40.14 16.40 -4.30
N LEU A 87 -39.09 16.01 -5.03
CA LEU A 87 -38.99 16.28 -6.47
C LEU A 87 -40.14 15.64 -7.25
N GLN A 88 -40.49 14.39 -6.92
CA GLN A 88 -41.60 13.69 -7.55
C GLN A 88 -42.97 14.34 -7.25
N SER A 89 -43.09 15.02 -6.10
CA SER A 89 -44.29 15.78 -5.73
C SER A 89 -44.52 17.01 -6.60
N PHE A 90 -43.46 17.56 -7.21
CA PHE A 90 -43.52 18.78 -8.01
C PHE A 90 -43.69 18.54 -9.52
N GLY A 91 -43.73 17.27 -9.98
CA GLY A 91 -43.76 16.96 -11.41
C GLY A 91 -42.38 17.16 -12.07
N GLU A 92 -41.98 16.20 -12.89
CA GLU A 92 -40.61 16.10 -13.44
C GLU A 92 -40.35 17.06 -14.62
N GLU A 93 -41.40 17.72 -15.11
CA GLU A 93 -41.39 18.45 -16.38
C GLU A 93 -40.75 19.85 -16.29
N ASP A 94 -40.85 20.54 -15.15
CA ASP A 94 -40.35 21.93 -15.03
C ASP A 94 -38.95 22.06 -14.38
N ILE A 95 -38.48 21.05 -13.65
CA ILE A 95 -37.30 21.18 -12.78
C ILE A 95 -35.99 20.79 -13.49
N GLU A 96 -35.98 19.74 -14.32
CA GLU A 96 -34.77 19.35 -15.07
C GLU A 96 -34.43 20.35 -16.19
N GLU A 97 -35.42 21.05 -16.76
CA GLU A 97 -35.19 22.17 -17.66
C GLU A 97 -34.50 23.34 -16.93
N TYR A 98 -34.96 23.69 -15.72
CA TYR A 98 -34.34 24.74 -14.91
C TYR A 98 -32.92 24.40 -14.45
N LYS A 99 -32.68 23.14 -14.10
CA LYS A 99 -31.38 22.64 -13.64
C LYS A 99 -30.35 22.58 -14.79
N THR A 100 -30.78 22.17 -15.98
CA THR A 100 -29.96 22.22 -17.21
C THR A 100 -29.60 23.66 -17.56
N LYS A 101 -30.56 24.59 -17.43
CA LYS A 101 -30.37 26.02 -17.70
C LYS A 101 -29.43 26.70 -16.70
N TYR A 102 -29.47 26.34 -15.42
CA TYR A 102 -28.53 26.83 -14.40
C TYR A 102 -27.11 26.28 -14.57
N ILE A 103 -26.95 25.01 -14.95
CA ILE A 103 -25.64 24.40 -15.20
C ILE A 103 -24.99 25.01 -16.46
N SER A 104 -25.78 25.32 -17.49
CA SER A 104 -25.27 25.97 -18.70
C SER A 104 -24.85 27.42 -18.46
N LYS A 105 -25.63 28.19 -17.68
CA LYS A 105 -25.32 29.59 -17.35
C LYS A 105 -24.00 29.77 -16.61
N ASN A 106 -23.63 28.81 -15.74
CA ASN A 106 -22.38 28.88 -14.97
C ASN A 106 -21.13 28.44 -15.75
N LYS A 107 -21.27 27.83 -16.95
CA LYS A 107 -20.13 27.49 -17.80
C LYS A 107 -19.67 28.67 -18.66
N ASP A 108 -20.60 29.53 -19.07
CA ASP A 108 -20.31 30.65 -19.98
C ASP A 108 -19.60 31.83 -19.31
N ASP A 109 -19.73 31.98 -17.98
CA ASP A 109 -19.09 33.06 -17.22
C ASP A 109 -17.63 32.76 -16.81
N PHE A 110 -17.20 31.50 -16.79
CA PHE A 110 -15.82 31.13 -16.40
C PHE A 110 -14.80 31.25 -17.56
N ILE A 111 -15.26 31.20 -18.82
CA ILE A 111 -14.39 31.24 -20.00
C ILE A 111 -14.00 32.69 -20.40
N LYS A 112 -14.72 33.72 -19.94
CA LYS A 112 -14.48 35.12 -20.35
C LYS A 112 -13.45 35.89 -19.52
N GLN A 113 -12.87 35.33 -18.45
CA GLN A 113 -11.91 36.06 -17.60
C GLN A 113 -10.44 35.63 -17.74
N SER A 114 -10.13 34.59 -18.53
CA SER A 114 -8.74 34.11 -18.70
C SER A 114 -7.95 34.75 -19.85
N GLU A 115 -8.58 35.58 -20.69
CA GLU A 115 -7.93 36.27 -21.81
C GLU A 115 -7.95 37.78 -21.61
N LEU A 116 -7.13 38.28 -20.68
CA LEU A 116 -6.52 39.62 -20.68
C LEU A 116 -5.70 39.75 -19.41
N ASN A 117 -4.38 39.55 -19.52
CA ASN A 117 -3.34 40.38 -18.90
C ASN A 117 -1.97 39.68 -18.96
N SER A 118 -1.28 39.89 -20.08
CA SER A 118 0.19 39.81 -20.12
C SER A 118 0.77 41.18 -19.76
N ASN A 119 1.69 41.17 -18.79
CA ASN A 119 2.84 42.08 -18.59
C ASN A 119 2.86 42.96 -17.32
N LYS A 120 4.01 42.82 -16.63
CA LYS A 120 4.80 43.77 -15.80
C LYS A 120 4.76 43.63 -14.26
N ASP A 121 5.86 43.04 -13.77
CA ASP A 121 6.81 43.59 -12.78
C ASP A 121 6.38 44.08 -11.39
N SER A 122 7.02 43.45 -10.38
CA SER A 122 7.60 44.04 -9.15
C SER A 122 6.84 44.02 -7.80
N LEU A 123 7.50 43.38 -6.82
CA LEU A 123 7.60 43.70 -5.37
C LEU A 123 6.37 43.54 -4.43
N SER A 124 6.48 42.54 -3.55
CA SER A 124 5.82 42.37 -2.23
C SER A 124 6.29 43.42 -1.20
N PRO A 125 5.64 43.68 -0.01
CA PRO A 125 5.03 42.66 0.85
C PRO A 125 3.83 43.02 1.79
N LEU A 126 3.25 41.94 2.34
CA LEU A 126 2.40 41.81 3.54
C LEU A 126 0.99 42.43 3.57
N LYS A 127 -0.04 41.57 3.63
CA LYS A 127 -0.96 41.45 4.78
C LYS A 127 -1.86 40.19 4.71
N SER A 128 -2.01 39.59 5.88
CA SER A 128 -2.93 38.53 6.32
C SER A 128 -4.38 38.66 5.81
N ASN A 129 -5.02 37.54 5.42
CA ASN A 129 -5.98 36.82 6.29
C ASN A 129 -6.57 35.59 5.58
N SER A 130 -7.03 34.65 6.40
CA SER A 130 -7.72 33.39 6.12
C SER A 130 -8.86 33.46 5.09
N ASN A 131 -8.97 32.45 4.22
CA ASN A 131 -10.06 31.48 4.27
C ASN A 131 -9.95 30.42 3.16
N VAL A 132 -10.14 29.19 3.60
CA VAL A 132 -10.09 27.93 2.88
C VAL A 132 -11.42 27.75 2.15
N SER A 133 -11.39 27.64 0.82
CA SER A 133 -12.45 26.97 0.08
C SER A 133 -11.88 26.48 -1.25
N SER A 134 -11.57 25.20 -1.32
CA SER A 134 -11.39 24.51 -2.59
C SER A 134 -12.32 23.32 -2.58
N THR A 135 -13.45 23.54 -3.24
CA THR A 135 -14.31 22.54 -3.84
C THR A 135 -13.46 21.58 -4.68
N SER A 136 -13.25 20.37 -4.17
CA SER A 136 -12.83 19.23 -5.01
C SER A 136 -14.07 18.43 -5.36
N THR A 137 -14.49 18.58 -6.61
CA THR A 137 -15.49 17.76 -7.28
C THR A 137 -14.89 16.36 -7.46
N LEU A 138 -15.14 15.45 -6.51
CA LEU A 138 -14.83 14.04 -6.72
C LEU A 138 -15.93 13.42 -7.58
N LEU A 139 -15.59 13.21 -8.85
CA LEU A 139 -16.22 12.26 -9.76
C LEU A 139 -16.12 10.86 -9.14
N PHE A 140 -17.18 10.46 -8.44
CA PHE A 140 -17.42 9.07 -8.09
C PHE A 140 -17.74 8.31 -9.38
N ASN A 141 -16.73 7.66 -9.95
CA ASN A 141 -16.96 6.54 -10.84
C ASN A 141 -17.64 5.45 -10.03
N LYS A 142 -18.93 5.28 -10.34
CA LYS A 142 -19.80 4.19 -9.93
C LYS A 142 -19.20 2.88 -10.47
N TYR A 143 -18.53 2.13 -9.60
CA TYR A 143 -18.35 0.69 -9.79
C TYR A 143 -19.28 0.02 -8.78
N ASP A 144 -20.36 -0.53 -9.31
CA ASP A 144 -21.27 -1.42 -8.59
C ASP A 144 -20.44 -2.61 -8.07
N LEU A 145 -20.36 -2.74 -6.74
CA LEU A 145 -19.62 -3.80 -6.05
C LEU A 145 -20.61 -4.87 -5.58
N ASP A 146 -21.41 -5.39 -6.52
CA ASP A 146 -22.33 -6.50 -6.28
C ASP A 146 -21.92 -7.68 -7.18
N ASP A 147 -20.97 -8.49 -6.71
CA ASP A 147 -20.83 -9.95 -6.96
C ASP A 147 -19.37 -10.38 -6.80
N PHE A 148 -18.95 -10.75 -5.59
CA PHE A 148 -17.86 -11.73 -5.39
C PHE A 148 -18.03 -12.39 -4.03
N ASN A 149 -19.13 -13.15 -3.90
CA ASN A 149 -19.32 -14.12 -2.82
C ASN A 149 -20.06 -15.35 -3.38
N ASP A 150 -19.41 -16.08 -4.28
CA ASP A 150 -19.59 -17.53 -4.41
C ASP A 150 -18.61 -18.09 -5.45
N PHE A 151 -17.67 -18.94 -5.03
CA PHE A 151 -17.64 -20.33 -5.50
C PHE A 151 -16.56 -21.14 -4.78
N ASN A 152 -17.09 -22.01 -3.93
CA ASN A 152 -16.46 -23.19 -3.37
C ASN A 152 -15.98 -24.14 -4.48
N GLY A 153 -14.94 -24.93 -4.19
CA GLY A 153 -14.16 -25.65 -5.19
C GLY A 153 -14.91 -26.67 -6.06
N LYS A 154 -14.37 -26.87 -7.28
CA LYS A 154 -14.28 -28.15 -7.99
C LYS A 154 -13.45 -28.01 -9.27
N CYS A 155 -12.42 -28.85 -9.37
CA CYS A 155 -11.65 -29.13 -10.58
C CYS A 155 -12.52 -29.80 -11.64
N TYR A 156 -12.36 -29.46 -12.95
CA TYR A 156 -12.52 -30.41 -14.07
C TYR A 156 -11.79 -29.94 -15.35
N THR A 157 -10.75 -30.70 -15.70
CA THR A 157 -10.46 -31.30 -17.02
C THR A 157 -10.58 -30.49 -18.33
N LYS A 158 -9.42 -30.30 -18.96
CA LYS A 158 -9.05 -30.59 -20.36
C LYS A 158 -10.22 -30.90 -21.32
N LYS A 159 -10.41 -30.06 -22.35
CA LYS A 159 -10.80 -30.48 -23.70
C LYS A 159 -10.15 -29.61 -24.77
N GLU A 160 -9.24 -30.26 -25.48
CA GLU A 160 -8.73 -29.88 -26.80
C GLU A 160 -9.89 -29.96 -27.82
N ALA A 161 -9.98 -28.99 -28.73
CA ALA A 161 -10.62 -29.15 -30.03
C ALA A 161 -10.04 -28.13 -31.03
N LEU A 162 -9.07 -28.60 -31.82
CA LEU A 162 -8.65 -27.98 -33.08
C LEU A 162 -9.74 -28.11 -34.14
N LYS A 163 -9.99 -27.05 -34.94
CA LYS A 163 -10.12 -27.05 -36.43
C LYS A 163 -9.84 -25.63 -36.94
N LYS A 164 -8.68 -25.41 -37.61
CA LYS A 164 -8.46 -25.31 -39.08
C LYS A 164 -9.08 -24.07 -39.73
N THR A 165 -8.23 -23.16 -40.24
CA THR A 165 -7.99 -22.91 -41.68
C THR A 165 -6.87 -21.88 -41.85
N TYR A 166 -5.91 -22.18 -42.73
CA TYR A 166 -4.83 -21.29 -43.15
C TYR A 166 -5.31 -20.40 -44.31
N ASP A 167 -5.02 -19.11 -44.23
CA ASP A 167 -4.68 -18.29 -45.41
C ASP A 167 -3.65 -17.23 -44.98
N SER A 168 -2.55 -17.15 -45.71
CA SER A 168 -1.39 -16.25 -45.46
C SER A 168 -1.56 -14.89 -46.18
N PRO A 169 -0.59 -13.96 -46.15
CA PRO A 169 0.01 -13.28 -45.01
C PRO A 169 -0.14 -11.75 -45.18
N ILE A 170 -0.78 -11.07 -44.22
CA ILE A 170 -0.77 -9.59 -44.16
C ILE A 170 0.09 -9.21 -42.96
N PRO A 171 1.23 -8.51 -43.13
CA PRO A 171 2.00 -7.94 -42.04
C PRO A 171 1.15 -6.85 -41.37
N LYS A 172 0.37 -7.24 -40.36
CA LYS A 172 -0.25 -6.28 -39.44
C LYS A 172 0.82 -5.92 -38.43
N GLU A 173 1.36 -4.72 -38.64
CA GLU A 173 2.12 -3.95 -37.67
C GLU A 173 1.58 -4.19 -36.27
N HIS A 174 2.49 -4.57 -35.36
CA HIS A 174 2.19 -4.79 -33.96
C HIS A 174 1.35 -3.63 -33.41
N PRO A 175 0.17 -3.89 -32.82
CA PRO A 175 -0.39 -2.91 -31.89
C PRO A 175 0.68 -2.69 -30.81
N PRO A 176 0.86 -1.48 -30.28
CA PRO A 176 1.71 -1.30 -29.12
C PRO A 176 1.22 -2.30 -28.07
N GLU A 177 2.11 -3.14 -27.54
CA GLU A 177 1.83 -4.04 -26.43
C GLU A 177 1.47 -3.19 -25.20
N THR A 178 0.27 -2.60 -25.21
CA THR A 178 -0.27 -1.85 -24.08
C THR A 178 -0.71 -2.92 -23.09
N ILE A 179 0.18 -3.22 -22.16
CA ILE A 179 -0.12 -4.11 -21.04
C ILE A 179 -1.30 -3.50 -20.28
N ASP A 180 -2.39 -4.26 -20.11
CA ASP A 180 -3.49 -3.83 -19.27
C ASP A 180 -3.06 -3.94 -17.80
N GLY A 181 -3.13 -2.82 -17.07
CA GLY A 181 -2.82 -2.78 -15.64
C GLY A 181 -3.66 -3.76 -14.84
N ARG A 182 -4.92 -4.02 -15.23
CA ARG A 182 -5.80 -4.97 -14.51
C ARG A 182 -5.28 -6.40 -14.62
N ASP A 183 -4.86 -6.80 -15.81
CA ASP A 183 -4.35 -8.14 -16.04
C ASP A 183 -2.95 -8.33 -15.44
N PHE A 184 -2.13 -7.27 -15.43
CA PHE A 184 -0.88 -7.25 -14.67
C PHE A 184 -1.12 -7.53 -13.18
N PHE A 185 -2.06 -6.84 -12.52
CA PHE A 185 -2.31 -7.06 -11.09
C PHE A 185 -2.88 -8.46 -10.78
N LYS A 186 -3.72 -9.01 -11.67
CA LYS A 186 -4.18 -10.41 -11.55
C LYS A 186 -3.01 -11.39 -11.64
N LEU A 187 -2.14 -11.21 -12.63
CA LEU A 187 -0.97 -12.06 -12.83
C LEU A 187 0.01 -11.93 -11.65
N ALA A 188 0.31 -10.71 -11.22
CA ALA A 188 1.18 -10.44 -10.08
C ALA A 188 0.64 -11.07 -8.80
N ARG A 189 -0.68 -11.00 -8.55
CA ARG A 189 -1.30 -11.64 -7.38
C ARG A 189 -1.13 -13.16 -7.36
N SER A 190 -1.18 -13.80 -8.54
CA SER A 190 -1.04 -15.25 -8.67
C SER A 190 0.41 -15.74 -8.53
N LYS A 191 1.39 -14.89 -8.85
CA LYS A 191 2.81 -15.25 -8.86
C LYS A 191 3.56 -14.87 -7.58
N LEU A 192 3.18 -13.75 -6.95
CA LEU A 192 3.87 -13.20 -5.80
C LEU A 192 3.32 -13.75 -4.49
N SER A 193 4.18 -13.88 -3.48
CA SER A 193 3.73 -14.13 -2.11
C SER A 193 2.83 -12.99 -1.60
N TYR A 194 2.07 -13.26 -0.54
CA TYR A 194 1.21 -12.24 0.06
C TYR A 194 1.99 -10.98 0.48
N ASP A 195 3.16 -11.16 1.08
CA ASP A 195 4.00 -10.05 1.53
C ASP A 195 4.58 -9.28 0.34
N GLN A 196 5.09 -9.99 -0.69
CA GLN A 196 5.60 -9.36 -1.91
C GLN A 196 4.52 -8.56 -2.65
N PHE A 197 3.32 -9.12 -2.77
CA PHE A 197 2.21 -8.42 -3.42
C PHE A 197 1.75 -7.19 -2.62
N THR A 198 1.74 -7.28 -1.29
CA THR A 198 1.41 -6.14 -0.42
C THR A 198 2.47 -5.04 -0.54
N SER A 199 3.75 -5.40 -0.59
CA SER A 199 4.84 -4.45 -0.84
C SER A 199 4.74 -3.80 -2.22
N LEU A 200 4.31 -4.54 -3.26
CA LEU A 200 4.02 -3.98 -4.59
C LEU A 200 2.93 -2.91 -4.52
N LEU A 201 1.80 -3.19 -3.86
CA LEU A 201 0.70 -2.22 -3.71
C LEU A 201 1.14 -0.96 -2.94
N SER A 202 1.96 -1.13 -1.90
CA SER A 202 2.51 -0.01 -1.12
C SER A 202 3.35 0.92 -2.01
N ASN A 203 4.24 0.36 -2.84
CA ASN A 203 5.07 1.14 -3.76
C ASN A 203 4.24 1.84 -4.85
N VAL A 204 3.24 1.16 -5.42
CA VAL A 204 2.31 1.77 -6.40
C VAL A 204 1.55 2.94 -5.76
N LYS A 205 1.10 2.78 -4.51
CA LYS A 205 0.40 3.85 -3.78
C LYS A 205 1.31 5.05 -3.51
N ALA A 206 2.54 4.82 -3.08
CA ALA A 206 3.53 5.89 -2.84
C ALA A 206 3.87 6.65 -4.14
N TYR A 207 4.03 5.92 -5.26
CA TYR A 207 4.22 6.54 -6.57
C TYR A 207 3.02 7.40 -6.99
N ASN A 208 1.80 6.87 -6.85
CA ASN A 208 0.57 7.58 -7.22
C ASN A 208 0.33 8.84 -6.38
N ASN A 209 0.75 8.83 -5.10
CA ASN A 209 0.68 9.99 -4.22
C ASN A 209 1.76 11.04 -4.49
N ARG A 210 2.69 10.79 -5.41
CA ARG A 210 3.91 11.60 -5.65
C ARG A 210 4.88 11.64 -4.45
N ASP A 211 4.74 10.70 -3.51
CA ASP A 211 5.66 10.53 -2.37
C ASP A 211 6.98 9.87 -2.79
N GLN A 212 6.96 9.17 -3.94
CA GLN A 212 8.10 8.43 -4.47
C GLN A 212 8.27 8.65 -5.97
N GLY A 213 9.51 8.89 -6.41
CA GLY A 213 9.84 9.03 -7.83
C GLY A 213 9.87 7.70 -8.59
N LYS A 214 9.80 7.77 -9.92
CA LYS A 214 9.81 6.60 -10.81
C LYS A 214 11.02 5.69 -10.60
N GLY A 215 12.23 6.26 -10.56
CA GLY A 215 13.46 5.48 -10.37
C GLY A 215 13.47 4.68 -9.07
N LYS A 216 13.09 5.33 -7.95
CA LYS A 216 13.02 4.68 -6.64
C LYS A 216 11.95 3.58 -6.59
N THR A 217 10.84 3.78 -7.31
CA THR A 217 9.75 2.79 -7.44
C THR A 217 10.18 1.55 -8.20
N LEU A 218 10.94 1.71 -9.29
CA LEU A 218 11.48 0.59 -10.04
C LEU A 218 12.51 -0.20 -9.22
N GLU A 219 13.44 0.47 -8.53
CA GLU A 219 14.43 -0.17 -7.66
C GLU A 219 13.76 -1.02 -6.57
N ASN A 220 12.78 -0.46 -5.85
CA ASN A 220 12.07 -1.20 -4.80
C ASN A 220 11.31 -2.41 -5.35
N ILE A 221 10.73 -2.30 -6.55
CA ILE A 221 9.96 -3.38 -7.17
C ILE A 221 10.87 -4.49 -7.72
N GLU A 222 12.07 -4.14 -8.18
CA GLU A 222 13.11 -5.11 -8.56
C GLU A 222 13.50 -5.99 -7.37
N ILE A 223 13.65 -5.38 -6.19
CA ILE A 223 13.94 -6.10 -4.93
C ILE A 223 12.77 -7.02 -4.54
N ILE A 224 11.52 -6.55 -4.69
CA ILE A 224 10.32 -7.33 -4.32
C ILE A 224 10.13 -8.55 -5.22
N PHE A 225 10.34 -8.39 -6.53
CA PHE A 225 10.15 -9.47 -7.51
C PHE A 225 11.34 -10.43 -7.55
N GLY A 226 12.54 -9.94 -7.22
CA GLY A 226 13.78 -10.71 -7.28
C GLY A 226 14.09 -11.23 -8.69
N GLU A 227 15.09 -12.11 -8.78
CA GLU A 227 15.47 -12.74 -10.07
C GLU A 227 14.37 -13.66 -10.62
N THR A 228 13.53 -14.22 -9.74
CA THR A 228 12.50 -15.21 -10.06
C THR A 228 11.35 -14.65 -10.91
N HIS A 229 11.01 -13.38 -10.76
CA HIS A 229 9.85 -12.75 -11.41
C HIS A 229 10.23 -11.52 -12.23
N HIS A 230 11.38 -11.59 -12.92
CA HIS A 230 11.88 -10.51 -13.76
C HIS A 230 10.96 -10.19 -14.96
N ASP A 231 10.10 -11.13 -15.36
CA ASP A 231 9.05 -10.91 -16.37
C ASP A 231 7.97 -9.92 -15.90
N LEU A 232 7.61 -9.95 -14.61
CA LEU A 232 6.70 -8.97 -14.01
C LEU A 232 7.35 -7.60 -13.91
N TYR A 233 8.66 -7.53 -13.62
CA TYR A 233 9.41 -6.28 -13.59
C TYR A 233 9.34 -5.55 -14.94
N LYS A 234 9.66 -6.26 -16.04
CA LYS A 234 9.62 -5.70 -17.39
C LYS A 234 8.23 -5.22 -17.79
N GLN A 235 7.19 -5.96 -17.38
CA GLN A 235 5.80 -5.54 -17.63
C GLN A 235 5.43 -4.29 -16.85
N PHE A 236 5.85 -4.22 -15.59
CA PHE A 236 5.62 -3.06 -14.72
C PHE A 236 6.37 -1.81 -15.21
N GLU A 237 7.60 -1.95 -15.68
CA GLU A 237 8.38 -0.85 -16.27
C GLU A 237 7.69 -0.27 -17.52
N LYS A 238 7.16 -1.14 -18.38
CA LYS A 238 6.37 -0.74 -19.56
C LYS A 238 5.10 0.01 -19.14
N LEU A 239 4.37 -0.48 -18.13
CA LEU A 239 3.18 0.21 -17.58
C LEU A 239 3.52 1.62 -17.06
N LEU A 240 4.64 1.76 -16.36
CA LEU A 240 5.14 3.04 -15.84
C LEU A 240 5.71 3.99 -16.90
N ARG A 241 5.95 3.53 -18.13
CA ARG A 241 6.40 4.38 -19.24
C ARG A 241 5.23 4.97 -20.03
N ILE A 242 4.05 4.36 -19.92
CA ILE A 242 2.84 4.77 -20.63
C ILE A 242 2.08 5.88 -19.87
N TYR A 243 2.28 6.00 -18.55
CA TYR A 243 1.70 7.01 -17.66
C TYR A 243 2.76 7.95 -17.08
#